data_AF-A0A6A3SUR9-F1
#
_entry.id   AF-A0A6A3SUR9-F1
#
_cell.length_a   1.000
_cell.length_b   1.000
_cell.length_c   1.000
_cell.angle_alpha   90.00
_cell.angle_beta   90.00
_cell.angle_gamma   90.00
#
_symmetry.space_group_name_H-M   'P 1'
#
loop_
_entity.id
_entity.type
_entity.pdbx_description
1 polymer ?
#
loop_
_entity_poly.entity_id
_entity_poly.type
_entity_poly.pdbx_seq_one_letter_code
_entity_poly.pdbx_strand_id
1 'polypeptide(L)'
;MGDLRGVDALMEQLRLYSQCFDDPRLQLKRIESVAAGVMTAHVKLSVTVTEFTLKRIFPHLGGQHGGYNSNGLYERLLGQRLEFSCTMNFLFDDLSCRVVRLTTSIDLKRV
;
A
#
# COMPACT_ATOMS: atom_id res chain seq x y z
N MET A 1 1.50 -6.49 -7.73
CA MET A 1 2.73 -6.26 -6.96
C MET A 1 3.81 -7.14 -7.54
N GLY A 2 4.74 -6.56 -8.32
CA GLY A 2 5.82 -7.29 -8.97
C GLY A 2 7.08 -7.38 -8.12
N ASP A 3 8.08 -8.14 -8.57
CA ASP A 3 9.42 -8.17 -8.00
C ASP A 3 10.18 -6.90 -8.43
N LEU A 4 10.25 -5.90 -7.55
CA LEU A 4 11.03 -4.67 -7.79
C LEU A 4 12.47 -4.88 -7.34
N ARG A 5 13.43 -4.49 -8.19
CA ARG A 5 14.86 -4.61 -7.91
C ARG A 5 15.52 -3.24 -7.93
N GLY A 6 16.29 -2.96 -6.89
CA GLY A 6 17.02 -1.70 -6.72
C GLY A 6 16.22 -0.63 -5.98
N VAL A 7 16.97 0.31 -5.40
CA VAL A 7 16.40 1.41 -4.59
C VAL A 7 15.57 2.35 -5.46
N ASP A 8 16.00 2.62 -6.70
CA ASP A 8 15.29 3.52 -7.61
C ASP A 8 13.87 3.03 -7.91
N ALA A 9 13.73 1.74 -8.22
CA ALA A 9 12.43 1.13 -8.50
C ALA A 9 11.49 1.16 -7.27
N LEU A 10 12.05 0.94 -6.07
CA LEU A 10 11.29 1.05 -4.81
C LEU A 10 10.85 2.50 -4.55
N MET A 11 11.73 3.47 -4.75
CA MET A 11 11.45 4.89 -4.55
C MET A 11 10.41 5.40 -5.56
N GLU A 12 10.48 4.96 -6.82
CA GLU A 12 9.49 5.27 -7.83
C GLU A 12 8.11 4.71 -7.45
N GLN A 13 8.04 3.46 -6.97
CA GLN A 13 6.77 2.89 -6.51
C GLN A 13 6.20 3.67 -5.31
N LEU A 14 7.03 4.03 -4.33
CA LEU A 14 6.60 4.85 -3.19
C LEU A 14 6.10 6.22 -3.67
N ARG A 15 6.79 6.85 -4.61
CA ARG A 15 6.38 8.13 -5.21
C ARG A 15 5.04 8.01 -5.92
N LEU A 16 4.81 6.93 -6.68
CA LEU A 16 3.52 6.68 -7.31
C LEU A 16 2.41 6.55 -6.27
N TYR A 17 2.62 5.83 -5.18
CA TYR A 17 1.62 5.76 -4.10
C TYR A 17 1.37 7.12 -3.45
N SER A 18 2.40 7.91 -3.17
CA SER A 18 2.25 9.25 -2.64
C SER A 18 1.50 10.21 -3.57
N GLN A 19 1.56 10.00 -4.88
CA GLN A 19 0.82 10.79 -5.86
C GLN A 19 -0.61 10.28 -6.09
N CYS A 20 -0.83 8.97 -5.96
CA CYS A 20 -2.12 8.35 -6.20
C CYS A 20 -3.12 8.60 -5.07
N PHE A 21 -2.64 8.68 -3.83
CA PHE A 21 -3.49 8.86 -2.66
C PHE A 21 -3.31 10.27 -2.10
N ASP A 22 -4.40 10.88 -1.66
CA ASP A 22 -4.35 12.16 -0.94
C ASP A 22 -4.17 11.91 0.56
N ASP A 23 -3.30 12.69 1.20
CA ASP A 23 -2.84 12.54 2.60
C ASP A 23 -2.56 11.07 3.03
N PRO A 24 -1.64 10.35 2.36
CA PRO A 24 -1.26 9.00 2.78
C PRO A 24 -0.46 9.06 4.08
N ARG A 25 -1.00 8.46 5.14
CA ARG A 25 -0.35 8.36 6.45
C ARG A 25 0.11 6.95 6.72
N LEU A 26 1.41 6.78 6.85
CA LEU A 26 2.04 5.53 7.24
C LEU A 26 2.44 5.60 8.71
N GLN A 27 1.75 4.87 9.58
CA GLN A 27 2.03 4.86 11.01
C GLN A 27 2.62 3.53 11.44
N LEU A 28 3.88 3.54 11.87
CA LEU A 28 4.49 2.38 12.48
C LEU A 28 3.80 2.07 13.83
N LYS A 29 3.36 0.84 14.03
CA LYS A 29 2.75 0.38 15.28
C LYS A 29 3.73 -0.38 16.15
N ARG A 30 4.48 -1.31 15.54
CA ARG A 30 5.54 -2.04 16.22
C ARG A 30 6.55 -2.55 15.21
N ILE A 31 7.77 -2.79 15.68
CA ILE A 31 8.80 -3.52 14.96
C ILE A 31 9.25 -4.65 15.88
N GLU A 32 9.41 -5.83 15.31
CA GLU A 32 9.90 -7.01 16.01
C GLU A 32 10.97 -7.71 15.16
N SER A 33 11.99 -8.23 15.84
CA SER A 33 12.98 -9.12 15.23
C SER A 33 12.42 -10.53 15.31
N VAL A 34 12.20 -11.17 14.15
CA VAL A 34 11.55 -12.48 14.08
C VAL A 34 12.59 -13.60 13.92
N ALA A 35 13.74 -13.26 13.33
CA ALA A 35 14.91 -14.12 13.21
C ALA A 35 16.16 -13.24 13.00
N ALA A 36 17.35 -13.84 13.05
CA ALA A 36 18.59 -13.14 12.69
C ALA A 36 18.47 -12.54 11.28
N GLY A 37 18.76 -11.25 11.15
CA GLY A 37 18.62 -10.51 9.88
C GLY A 37 17.18 -10.26 9.41
N VAL A 38 16.15 -10.71 10.13
CA VAL A 38 14.74 -10.54 9.71
C VAL A 38 13.97 -9.68 10.71
N MET A 39 13.52 -8.52 10.25
CA MET A 39 12.67 -7.61 11.02
C MET A 39 11.30 -7.50 10.38
N THR A 40 10.26 -7.56 11.20
CA THR A 40 8.88 -7.34 10.78
C THR A 40 8.35 -6.06 11.41
N ALA A 41 7.92 -5.13 10.56
CA ALA A 41 7.22 -3.93 10.95
C ALA A 41 5.71 -4.09 10.73
N HIS A 42 4.93 -3.82 11.75
CA HIS A 42 3.49 -3.72 11.67
C HIS A 42 3.12 -2.25 11.54
N VAL A 43 2.40 -1.92 10.49
CA VAL A 43 2.17 -0.56 10.05
C VAL A 43 0.68 -0.36 9.79
N LYS A 44 0.15 0.78 10.17
CA LYS A 44 -1.19 1.22 9.79
C LYS A 44 -1.06 2.23 8.66
N LEU A 45 -1.58 1.89 7.49
CA LEU A 45 -1.64 2.78 6.34
C LEU A 45 -3.04 3.38 6.25
N SER A 46 -3.15 4.70 6.33
CA SER A 46 -4.41 5.41 6.15
C SER A 46 -4.33 6.29 4.92
N VAL A 47 -5.21 6.11 3.96
CA VAL A 47 -5.22 6.84 2.69
C VAL A 47 -6.60 7.40 2.39
N THR A 48 -6.67 8.58 1.80
CA THR A 48 -7.94 9.13 1.31
C THR A 48 -8.10 8.77 -0.15
N VAL A 49 -9.24 8.17 -0.48
CA VAL A 49 -9.57 7.82 -1.86
C VAL A 49 -10.10 9.05 -2.58
N THR A 50 -9.39 9.47 -3.62
CA THR A 50 -9.82 10.57 -4.47
C THR A 50 -10.32 10.07 -5.82
N GLU A 51 -10.92 10.97 -6.60
CA GLU A 51 -11.32 10.67 -7.98
C GLU A 51 -10.13 10.19 -8.82
N PHE A 52 -8.95 10.78 -8.58
CA PHE A 52 -7.69 10.40 -9.21
C PHE A 52 -7.24 8.99 -8.81
N THR A 53 -7.34 8.66 -7.51
CA THR A 53 -7.06 7.32 -6.99
C THR A 53 -7.96 6.28 -7.64
N LEU A 54 -9.28 6.54 -7.72
CA LEU A 54 -10.24 5.61 -8.32
C LEU A 54 -9.99 5.42 -9.81
N LYS A 55 -9.75 6.50 -10.56
CA LYS A 55 -9.45 6.40 -12.00
C LYS A 55 -8.15 5.65 -12.28
N ARG A 56 -7.14 5.79 -11.43
CA ARG A 56 -5.80 5.21 -11.65
C ARG A 56 -5.64 3.79 -11.08
N ILE A 57 -6.20 3.52 -9.90
CA ILE A 57 -6.05 2.23 -9.19
C ILE A 57 -7.23 1.29 -9.48
N PHE A 58 -8.43 1.83 -9.65
CA PHE A 58 -9.65 1.07 -9.92
C PHE A 58 -10.33 1.51 -11.22
N PRO A 59 -9.64 1.47 -12.37
CA PRO A 59 -10.22 1.93 -13.64
C PRO A 59 -11.50 1.17 -14.00
N HIS A 60 -11.67 -0.05 -13.48
CA HIS A 60 -12.86 -0.88 -13.67
C HIS A 60 -14.08 -0.45 -12.83
N LEU A 61 -13.91 0.38 -11.79
CA LEU A 61 -15.04 0.91 -11.01
C LEU A 61 -15.72 2.11 -11.70
N GLY A 62 -15.02 2.79 -12.62
CA GLY A 62 -15.54 3.95 -13.37
C GLY A 62 -16.13 3.62 -14.74
N GLY A 63 -16.20 2.35 -15.12
CA GLY A 63 -16.70 1.92 -16.43
C GLY A 63 -18.21 1.68 -16.42
N GLN A 64 -18.92 2.30 -17.37
CA GLN A 64 -20.34 2.07 -17.70
C GLN A 64 -20.67 0.63 -18.18
N HIS A 65 -19.92 -0.39 -17.78
CA HIS A 65 -20.28 -1.78 -18.09
C HIS A 65 -21.27 -2.32 -17.04
N GLY A 66 -22.55 -1.98 -17.25
CA GLY A 66 -23.65 -2.94 -17.18
C GLY A 66 -23.98 -3.60 -15.83
N GLY A 67 -23.62 -3.01 -14.69
CA GLY A 67 -24.05 -3.50 -13.38
C GLY A 67 -24.49 -2.36 -12.49
N TYR A 68 -25.76 -2.35 -12.07
CA TYR A 68 -26.42 -1.36 -11.21
C TYR A 68 -25.70 -1.01 -9.88
N ASN A 69 -24.55 -1.63 -9.58
CA ASN A 69 -23.81 -1.54 -8.31
C ASN A 69 -22.40 -0.91 -8.42
N SER A 70 -21.82 -0.71 -9.61
CA SER A 70 -20.45 -0.15 -9.73
C SER A 70 -20.40 1.35 -9.43
N ASN A 71 -21.41 2.11 -9.87
CA ASN A 71 -21.52 3.55 -9.58
C ASN A 71 -21.68 3.83 -8.08
N GLY A 72 -22.47 3.02 -7.36
CA GLY A 72 -22.69 3.21 -5.92
C GLY A 72 -21.43 2.98 -5.09
N LEU A 73 -20.55 2.05 -5.50
CA LEU A 73 -19.26 1.85 -4.83
C LEU A 73 -18.27 2.97 -5.14
N TYR A 74 -18.28 3.49 -6.36
CA TYR A 74 -17.46 4.64 -6.75
C TYR A 74 -17.78 5.86 -5.88
N GLU A 75 -19.06 6.21 -5.78
CA GLU A 75 -19.51 7.36 -4.97
C GLU A 75 -19.27 7.15 -3.47
N ARG A 76 -19.41 5.91 -2.97
CA ARG A 76 -19.17 5.60 -1.55
C ARG A 76 -17.70 5.62 -1.17
N LEU A 77 -16.81 5.21 -2.07
CA LEU A 77 -15.37 5.22 -1.84
C LEU A 77 -14.79 6.62 -2.04
N LEU A 78 -15.38 7.44 -2.90
CA LEU A 78 -14.90 8.80 -3.15
C LEU A 78 -14.92 9.65 -1.87
N GLY A 79 -13.77 10.21 -1.51
CA GLY A 79 -13.59 10.99 -0.29
C GLY A 79 -13.51 10.15 0.99
N GLN A 80 -13.68 8.83 0.91
CA GLN A 80 -13.57 7.96 2.06
C GLN A 80 -12.10 7.77 2.46
N ARG A 81 -11.83 7.83 3.76
CA ARG A 81 -10.54 7.47 4.32
C ARG A 81 -10.50 5.97 4.61
N LEU A 82 -9.67 5.24 3.88
CA LEU A 82 -9.45 3.81 4.07
C LEU A 82 -8.27 3.59 5.01
N GLU A 83 -8.42 2.64 5.92
CA GLU A 83 -7.37 2.22 6.83
C GLU A 83 -7.01 0.76 6.58
N PHE A 84 -5.72 0.51 6.36
CA PHE A 84 -5.17 -0.81 6.10
C PHE A 84 -4.17 -1.17 7.18
N SER A 85 -4.23 -2.42 7.64
CA SER A 85 -3.16 -3.00 8.43
C SER A 85 -2.16 -3.62 7.46
N CYS A 86 -0.92 -3.16 7.52
CA CYS A 86 0.16 -3.62 6.65
C CYS A 86 1.26 -4.26 7.48
N THR A 87 1.87 -5.30 6.94
CA THR A 87 3.04 -5.95 7.52
C THR A 87 4.18 -5.85 6.51
N MET A 88 5.30 -5.26 6.93
CA MET A 88 6.50 -5.11 6.11
C MET A 88 7.61 -5.97 6.70
N ASN A 89 8.10 -6.94 5.93
CA ASN A 89 9.21 -7.81 6.31
C ASN A 89 10.48 -7.33 5.62
N PHE A 90 11.48 -6.99 6.43
CA PHE A 90 12.81 -6.57 6.01
C PHE A 90 13.78 -7.72 6.25
N LEU A 91 14.47 -8.13 5.19
CA LEU A 91 15.63 -9.00 5.27
C LEU A 91 16.88 -8.15 5.12
N PHE A 92 17.73 -8.16 6.14
CA PHE A 92 19.01 -7.48 6.17
C PHE A 92 20.14 -8.43 5.84
N ASP A 93 21.16 -7.91 5.17
CA ASP A 93 22.45 -8.55 5.03
C ASP A 93 23.29 -8.27 6.27
N ASP A 94 23.76 -9.34 6.92
CA ASP A 94 24.50 -9.24 8.19
C ASP A 94 25.86 -8.55 8.05
N LEU A 95 26.45 -8.56 6.85
CA LEU A 95 27.78 -7.99 6.58
C LEU A 95 27.73 -6.50 6.24
N SER A 96 26.75 -6.09 5.44
CA SER A 96 26.61 -4.70 4.97
C SER A 96 25.58 -3.88 5.73
N CYS A 97 24.79 -4.51 6.61
CA CYS A 97 23.65 -3.93 7.33
C CYS A 97 22.60 -3.28 6.38
N ARG A 98 22.50 -3.76 5.14
CA ARG A 98 21.57 -3.23 4.13
C ARG A 98 20.35 -4.13 3.97
N VAL A 99 19.21 -3.55 3.59
CA VAL A 99 18.01 -4.32 3.23
C VAL A 99 18.23 -5.00 1.88
N VAL A 100 18.22 -6.33 1.87
CA VAL A 100 18.30 -7.16 0.68
C VAL A 100 16.92 -7.41 0.10
N ARG A 101 15.91 -7.54 0.97
CA ARG A 101 14.52 -7.78 0.55
C ARG A 101 13.53 -7.04 1.43
N LEU A 102 12.55 -6.42 0.79
CA LEU A 102 11.37 -5.85 1.43
C LEU A 102 10.14 -6.55 0.88
N THR A 103 9.39 -7.24 1.74
CA THR A 103 8.11 -7.85 1.39
C THR A 103 7.00 -7.13 2.14
N THR A 104 6.03 -6.57 1.41
CA THR A 104 4.89 -5.85 2.01
C THR A 104 3.62 -6.64 1.78
N SER A 105 2.92 -6.94 2.86
CA SER A 105 1.60 -7.56 2.86
C SER A 105 0.58 -6.55 3.36
N ILE A 106 -0.51 -6.38 2.63
CA ILE A 106 -1.60 -5.46 2.99
C ILE A 106 -2.82 -6.30 3.31
N ASP A 107 -3.32 -6.17 4.53
CA ASP A 107 -4.58 -6.78 4.94
C ASP A 107 -5.74 -5.83 4.62
N LEU A 108 -6.45 -6.17 3.55
CA LEU A 108 -7.67 -5.49 3.11
C LEU A 108 -8.84 -5.98 3.96
N LYS A 109 -8.94 -5.49 5.20
CA LYS A 109 -10.13 -5.73 6.02
C LYS A 109 -11.29 -4.90 5.47
N ARG A 110 -12.40 -5.58 5.20
CA ARG A 110 -13.67 -4.98 4.77
C ARG A 110 -14.21 -4.11 5.91
N VAL A 111 -14.34 -2.79 5.66
CA VAL A 111 -15.10 -1.85 6.49
C VAL A 111 -16.59 -2.08 6.28
#